data_AF-A0AA37LB28-F1
#
_entry.id   AF-A0AA37LB28-F1
#
_cell.length_a   1.000
_cell.length_b   1.000
_cell.length_c   1.000
_cell.angle_alpha   90.00
_cell.angle_beta   90.00
_cell.angle_gamma   90.00
#
_symmetry.space_group_name_H-M   'P 1'
#
loop_
_entity.id
_entity.type
_entity.pdbx_description
1 polymer ?
#
loop_
_entity_poly.entity_id
_entity_poly.type
_entity_poly.pdbx_seq_one_letter_code
_entity_poly.pdbx_strand_id
1 'polypeptide(L)'
;MKQIEQKIKKQQYYSLGDMRKDVDLMFSNCQTYNEEASLLYQDSLTLQKYFHEELQKELKKHPELQELEGGDGAKETSVAPSASASVGTPQPVTSATRIKLISSTSNGAKEANGGSNGGSNGAQSDQE
;
A
#
# COMPACT_ATOMS: atom_id res chain seq x y z
N MET A 1 -1.80 8.51 -5.24
CA MET A 1 -1.58 7.04 -5.21
C MET A 1 -0.39 6.54 -4.38
N LYS A 2 0.75 7.24 -4.28
CA LYS A 2 1.93 6.76 -3.53
C LYS A 2 1.65 6.20 -2.13
N GLN A 3 0.78 6.84 -1.35
CA GLN A 3 0.43 6.36 0.00
C GLN A 3 -0.33 5.02 -0.03
N ILE A 4 -1.31 4.89 -0.92
CA ILE A 4 -2.08 3.65 -1.13
C ILE A 4 -1.14 2.53 -1.58
N GLU A 5 -0.26 2.78 -2.55
CA GLU A 5 0.75 1.81 -3.00
C GLU A 5 1.68 1.36 -1.87
N GLN A 6 2.10 2.28 -1.00
CA GLN A 6 2.92 1.96 0.16
C GLN A 6 2.16 1.10 1.16
N LYS A 7 0.89 1.41 1.44
CA LYS A 7 0.04 0.61 2.33
C LYS A 7 -0.17 -0.81 1.77
N ILE A 8 -0.34 -0.96 0.45
CA ILE A 8 -0.40 -2.27 -0.21
C ILE A 8 0.92 -3.04 0.00
N LYS A 9 2.06 -2.43 -0.32
CA LYS A 9 3.38 -3.07 -0.18
C LYS A 9 3.70 -3.47 1.27
N LYS A 10 3.22 -2.68 2.23
CA LYS A 10 3.37 -2.94 3.67
C LYS A 10 2.30 -3.86 4.23
N GLN A 11 1.34 -4.33 3.42
CA GLN A 11 0.23 -5.19 3.86
C GLN A 11 -0.60 -4.57 4.99
N GLN A 12 -0.86 -3.25 4.90
CA GLN A 12 -1.57 -2.47 5.92
C GLN A 12 -3.08 -2.36 5.67
N TYR A 13 -3.62 -3.16 4.76
CA TYR A 13 -5.06 -3.30 4.55
C TYR A 13 -5.48 -4.66 5.11
N TYR A 14 -6.36 -4.63 6.10
CA TYR A 14 -6.88 -5.83 6.77
C TYR A 14 -8.09 -6.39 6.05
N SER A 15 -8.80 -5.54 5.31
CA SER A 15 -9.91 -5.90 4.45
C SER A 15 -9.77 -5.24 3.08
N LEU A 16 -10.41 -5.82 2.08
CA LEU A 16 -10.57 -5.20 0.77
C LEU A 16 -11.40 -3.91 0.88
N GLY A 17 -12.32 -3.85 1.86
CA GLY A 17 -13.07 -2.66 2.23
C GLY A 17 -12.17 -1.49 2.64
N ASP A 18 -11.10 -1.73 3.39
CA ASP A 18 -10.16 -0.67 3.82
C ASP A 18 -9.41 -0.08 2.62
N MET A 19 -8.99 -0.92 1.68
CA MET A 19 -8.36 -0.46 0.45
C MET A 19 -9.34 0.34 -0.41
N ARG A 20 -10.58 -0.14 -0.56
CA ARG A 20 -11.65 0.55 -1.28
C ARG A 20 -11.91 1.94 -0.68
N LYS A 21 -12.00 2.04 0.65
CA LYS A 21 -12.21 3.31 1.37
C LYS A 21 -11.13 4.35 1.07
N ASP A 22 -9.86 3.95 1.04
CA ASP A 22 -8.76 4.88 0.72
C ASP A 22 -8.82 5.37 -0.74
N VAL A 23 -9.18 4.48 -1.68
CA VAL A 23 -9.35 4.84 -3.09
C VAL A 23 -10.56 5.76 -3.28
N ASP A 24 -11.68 5.47 -2.62
CA ASP A 24 -12.87 6.32 -2.61
C ASP A 24 -12.57 7.70 -2.02
N LEU A 25 -11.79 7.76 -0.93
CA LEU A 25 -11.34 9.01 -0.32
C LEU A 25 -10.51 9.85 -1.29
N MET A 26 -9.63 9.22 -2.07
CA MET A 26 -8.86 9.93 -3.10
C MET A 26 -9.79 10.58 -4.14
N PHE A 27 -10.81 9.86 -4.64
CA PHE A 27 -11.77 10.43 -5.57
C PHE A 27 -12.63 11.52 -4.93
N SER A 28 -13.12 11.30 -3.70
CA SER A 28 -13.92 12.28 -2.96
C SER A 28 -13.13 13.56 -2.70
N ASN A 29 -11.83 13.47 -2.38
CA ASN A 29 -10.98 14.64 -2.27
C ASN A 29 -10.85 15.37 -3.62
N CYS A 30 -10.66 14.65 -4.72
CA CYS A 30 -10.66 15.27 -6.05
C CYS A 30 -11.99 15.98 -6.33
N GLN A 31 -13.12 15.42 -5.91
CA GLN A 31 -14.44 16.04 -6.12
C GLN A 31 -14.69 17.23 -5.20
N THR A 32 -14.19 17.18 -3.98
CA THR A 32 -14.42 18.22 -2.95
C THR A 32 -13.64 19.49 -3.23
N TYR A 33 -12.40 19.36 -3.73
CA TYR A 33 -11.50 20.49 -3.93
C TYR A 33 -11.46 21.01 -5.37
N ASN A 34 -12.18 20.39 -6.31
CA ASN A 34 -12.23 20.82 -7.70
C ASN A 34 -13.66 21.13 -8.14
N GLU A 35 -13.81 22.13 -9.00
CA GLU A 35 -15.10 22.54 -9.58
C GLU A 35 -15.69 21.42 -10.46
N GLU A 36 -17.01 21.28 -10.48
CA GLU A 36 -17.70 20.23 -11.25
C GLU A 36 -17.43 20.31 -12.76
N ALA A 37 -17.27 21.51 -13.30
CA ALA A 37 -16.95 21.72 -14.71
C ALA A 37 -15.48 21.42 -15.06
N SER A 38 -14.63 21.16 -14.06
CA SER A 38 -13.22 20.86 -14.29
C SER A 38 -13.02 19.43 -14.79
N LEU A 39 -11.98 19.24 -15.62
CA LEU A 39 -11.60 17.91 -16.11
C LEU A 39 -11.25 16.96 -14.96
N LEU A 40 -10.60 17.47 -13.90
CA LEU A 40 -10.23 16.67 -12.74
C LEU A 40 -11.44 16.09 -12.00
N TYR A 41 -12.53 16.88 -11.89
CA TYR A 41 -13.78 16.39 -11.31
C TYR A 41 -14.43 15.33 -12.19
N GLN A 42 -14.56 15.59 -13.50
CA GLN A 42 -15.16 14.64 -14.44
C GLN A 42 -14.38 13.33 -14.56
N ASP A 43 -13.05 13.40 -14.58
CA ASP A 43 -12.18 12.24 -14.58
C ASP A 43 -12.32 11.44 -13.29
N SER A 44 -12.42 12.12 -12.13
CA SER A 44 -12.60 11.44 -10.85
C SER A 44 -13.88 10.59 -10.81
N LEU A 45 -14.99 11.10 -11.38
CA LEU A 45 -16.26 10.37 -11.45
C LEU A 45 -16.16 9.15 -12.38
N THR A 46 -15.53 9.32 -13.54
CA THR A 46 -15.36 8.27 -14.53
C THR A 46 -14.49 7.14 -13.98
N LEU A 47 -13.35 7.50 -13.39
CA LEU A 47 -12.43 6.54 -12.78
C LEU A 47 -13.04 5.86 -11.55
N GLN A 48 -13.80 6.59 -10.74
CA GLN A 48 -14.50 6.01 -9.60
C GLN A 48 -15.49 4.94 -10.08
N LYS A 49 -16.31 5.20 -11.10
CA LYS A 49 -17.24 4.19 -11.65
C LYS A 49 -16.50 2.97 -12.18
N TYR A 50 -15.47 3.19 -13.00
CA TYR A 50 -14.66 2.10 -13.56
C TYR A 50 -14.02 1.23 -12.46
N PHE A 51 -13.50 1.85 -11.40
CA PHE A 51 -12.93 1.14 -10.27
C PHE A 51 -13.94 0.23 -9.58
N HIS A 52 -15.17 0.70 -9.34
CA HIS A 52 -16.22 -0.11 -8.72
C HIS A 52 -16.64 -1.29 -9.57
N GLU A 53 -16.76 -1.08 -10.88
CA GLU A 53 -17.14 -2.13 -11.83
C GLU A 53 -16.08 -3.23 -11.89
N GLU A 54 -14.80 -2.87 -12.02
CA GLU A 54 -13.71 -3.85 -12.06
C GLU A 54 -13.52 -4.53 -10.69
N LEU A 55 -13.68 -3.81 -9.58
CA LEU A 55 -13.63 -4.41 -8.24
C LEU A 55 -14.74 -5.47 -8.07
N GLN A 56 -15.97 -5.14 -8.45
CA GLN A 56 -17.10 -6.07 -8.36
C GLN A 56 -16.90 -7.29 -9.26
N LYS A 57 -16.37 -7.07 -10.47
CA LYS A 57 -16.05 -8.14 -11.42
C LYS A 57 -14.96 -9.06 -10.86
N GLU A 58 -13.95 -8.51 -10.19
CA GLU A 58 -12.88 -9.29 -9.59
C GLU A 58 -13.37 -10.10 -8.38
N LEU A 59 -14.21 -9.51 -7.52
CA LEU A 59 -14.89 -10.25 -6.44
C LEU A 59 -15.71 -11.44 -6.97
N LYS A 60 -16.41 -11.26 -8.10
CA LYS A 60 -17.21 -12.34 -8.71
C LYS A 60 -16.34 -13.48 -9.25
N LYS A 61 -15.12 -13.19 -9.73
CA LYS A 61 -14.18 -14.23 -10.20
C LYS A 61 -13.52 -14.97 -9.04
N HIS A 62 -13.27 -14.26 -7.95
CA HIS A 62 -12.55 -14.74 -6.77
C HIS A 62 -13.45 -14.65 -5.54
N PRO A 63 -14.39 -15.60 -5.35
CA PRO A 63 -15.31 -15.59 -4.21
C PRO A 63 -14.58 -15.63 -2.86
N GLU A 64 -13.33 -16.13 -2.81
CA GLU A 64 -12.47 -16.08 -1.62
C GLU A 64 -12.15 -14.63 -1.16
N LEU A 65 -12.18 -13.65 -2.07
CA LEU A 65 -11.96 -12.24 -1.73
C LEU A 65 -13.23 -11.59 -1.15
N GLN A 66 -14.39 -12.19 -1.33
CA GLN A 66 -15.65 -11.68 -0.78
C GLN A 66 -15.69 -11.79 0.75
N GLU A 67 -15.03 -12.80 1.31
CA GLU A 67 -14.81 -12.91 2.77
C GLU A 67 -13.94 -11.76 3.30
N LEU A 68 -13.09 -11.17 2.46
CA LEU A 68 -12.23 -10.04 2.81
C LEU A 68 -12.94 -8.68 2.61
N GLU A 69 -14.13 -8.64 2.02
CA GLU A 69 -14.95 -7.42 1.92
C GLU A 69 -15.64 -7.10 3.26
N GLY A 70 -16.06 -8.14 4.00
CA GLY A 70 -16.91 -8.04 5.20
C GLY A 70 -16.22 -7.53 6.48
N GLY A 71 -15.06 -6.87 6.37
CA GLY A 71 -14.30 -6.36 7.51
C GLY A 71 -14.87 -5.06 8.11
N ASP A 72 -16.14 -5.05 8.52
CA ASP A 72 -16.67 -3.98 9.36
C ASP A 72 -16.29 -4.27 10.83
N GLY A 73 -15.14 -3.74 11.26
CA GLY A 73 -14.84 -3.58 12.68
C GLY A 73 -13.60 -4.31 13.21
N ALA A 74 -12.43 -3.69 13.03
CA ALA A 74 -11.56 -3.48 14.18
C ALA A 74 -11.86 -2.07 14.69
N LYS A 75 -12.78 -2.04 15.64
CA LYS A 75 -13.20 -0.89 16.44
C LYS A 75 -11.96 -0.31 17.15
N GLU A 76 -11.30 0.67 16.56
CA GLU A 76 -10.46 1.63 17.30
C GLU A 76 -11.41 2.52 18.11
N THR A 77 -12.07 1.93 19.11
CA THR A 77 -12.77 2.68 20.15
C THR A 77 -11.68 3.34 20.98
N SER A 78 -11.31 4.56 20.62
CA SER A 78 -10.56 5.44 21.50
C SER A 78 -11.45 5.78 22.71
N VAL A 79 -11.52 4.86 23.68
CA VAL A 79 -11.91 5.18 25.04
C VAL A 79 -10.62 5.51 25.78
N ALA A 80 -10.28 6.79 25.86
CA ALA A 80 -9.31 7.24 26.84
C ALA A 80 -10.04 7.38 28.20
N PRO A 81 -9.50 6.79 29.29
CA PRO A 81 -10.10 6.85 30.62
C PRO A 81 -9.88 8.22 31.26
N SER A 82 -10.88 8.70 32.00
CA SER A 82 -10.66 9.77 32.97
C SER A 82 -9.88 9.20 34.15
N ALA A 83 -8.61 9.58 34.31
CA ALA A 83 -7.91 9.52 35.59
C ALA A 83 -6.66 10.43 35.58
N SER A 84 -6.65 11.37 36.50
CA SER A 84 -5.51 12.22 36.87
C SER A 84 -4.36 11.37 37.44
N ALA A 85 -3.12 11.59 36.99
CA ALA A 85 -1.90 11.70 37.81
C ALA A 85 -0.61 11.59 36.97
N SER A 86 0.10 12.72 36.87
CA SER A 86 1.55 12.91 37.00
C SER A 86 2.55 11.78 36.61
N VAL A 87 3.37 12.10 35.60
CA VAL A 87 4.81 11.74 35.42
C VAL A 87 5.19 10.33 34.96
N GLY A 88 5.95 10.29 33.85
CA GLY A 88 6.97 9.28 33.55
C GLY A 88 6.58 8.21 32.53
N THR A 89 6.97 8.37 31.27
CA THR A 89 6.71 7.40 30.18
C THR A 89 7.85 6.40 29.98
N PRO A 90 7.60 5.07 30.08
CA PRO A 90 8.39 4.03 29.44
C PRO A 90 7.64 3.35 28.26
N GLN A 91 8.42 2.74 27.35
CA GLN A 91 8.02 1.72 26.35
C GLN A 91 7.50 0.41 27.03
N PRO A 92 7.37 -0.79 26.38
CA PRO A 92 7.13 -1.27 25.00
C PRO A 92 5.82 -2.15 24.96
N VAL A 93 5.44 -2.93 23.93
CA VAL A 93 5.83 -4.35 23.70
C VAL A 93 5.29 -4.88 22.36
N THR A 94 6.13 -5.70 21.73
CA THR A 94 5.86 -6.55 20.55
C THR A 94 4.97 -7.75 20.89
N SER A 95 4.04 -8.16 20.00
CA SER A 95 3.85 -9.57 19.58
C SER A 95 2.61 -9.82 18.71
N ALA A 96 2.77 -10.80 17.79
CA ALA A 96 1.76 -11.66 17.15
C ALA A 96 0.91 -11.04 16.01
N THR A 97 0.67 -11.63 14.83
CA THR A 97 1.01 -12.92 14.19
C THR A 97 1.01 -12.68 12.67
N ARG A 98 2.07 -13.08 11.94
CA ARG A 98 2.21 -12.77 10.49
C ARG A 98 1.66 -13.89 9.61
N ILE A 99 0.94 -13.54 8.55
CA ILE A 99 0.51 -14.49 7.50
C ILE A 99 1.67 -14.71 6.51
N LYS A 100 1.92 -15.97 6.12
CA LYS A 100 2.99 -16.39 5.21
C LYS A 100 2.36 -17.00 3.95
N LEU A 101 2.56 -16.36 2.81
CA LEU A 101 2.14 -16.89 1.51
C LEU A 101 3.32 -17.65 0.88
N ILE A 102 3.21 -18.97 0.75
CA ILE A 102 4.20 -19.80 0.04
C ILE A 102 3.80 -19.83 -1.44
N SER A 103 4.61 -19.21 -2.29
CA SER A 103 4.56 -19.44 -3.74
C SER A 103 5.48 -20.62 -4.07
N SER A 104 4.90 -21.75 -4.49
CA SER A 104 5.64 -22.84 -5.12
C SER A 104 6.11 -22.39 -6.50
N THR A 105 7.39 -22.06 -6.62
CA THR A 105 8.07 -21.94 -7.92
C THR A 105 9.34 -22.77 -7.86
N SER A 106 9.26 -23.97 -8.44
CA SER A 106 10.42 -24.73 -8.87
C SER A 106 11.04 -24.04 -10.08
N ASN A 107 12.28 -23.58 -9.99
CA ASN A 107 13.23 -23.67 -11.09
C ASN A 107 14.65 -23.42 -10.60
N GLY A 108 15.56 -24.29 -11.05
CA GLY A 108 16.97 -24.30 -10.71
C GLY A 108 17.82 -23.36 -11.56
N ALA A 109 19.12 -23.67 -11.52
CA ALA A 109 20.27 -22.98 -12.13
C ALA A 109 20.88 -21.85 -11.27
N LYS A 110 21.90 -22.21 -10.48
CA LYS A 110 22.96 -21.31 -10.05
C LYS A 110 24.21 -21.65 -10.85
N GLU A 111 24.45 -20.90 -11.91
CA GLU A 111 25.75 -20.87 -12.60
C GLU A 111 26.68 -19.86 -11.91
N ALA A 112 27.97 -20.20 -11.94
CA ALA A 112 29.06 -19.54 -11.27
C ALA A 112 29.40 -18.19 -11.90
N ASN A 113 29.70 -17.17 -11.09
CA ASN A 113 30.33 -15.95 -11.57
C ASN A 113 31.81 -15.94 -11.16
N GLY A 114 32.67 -16.13 -12.15
CA GLY A 114 34.11 -15.98 -12.04
C GLY A 114 34.58 -14.62 -12.57
N GLY A 115 35.63 -14.11 -11.94
CA GLY A 115 36.79 -13.55 -12.67
C GLY A 115 36.70 -12.14 -13.25
N SER A 116 37.38 -11.23 -12.54
CA SER A 116 38.40 -10.30 -13.05
C SER A 116 38.04 -9.34 -14.19
N ASN A 117 38.20 -8.03 -13.93
CA ASN A 117 38.79 -7.15 -14.94
C ASN A 117 39.56 -5.99 -14.29
N GLY A 118 40.79 -5.79 -14.75
CA GLY A 118 41.70 -4.72 -14.33
C GLY A 118 41.94 -3.69 -15.44
N GLY A 119 42.75 -2.68 -15.10
CA GLY A 119 43.29 -1.63 -15.99
C GLY A 119 42.41 -0.38 -16.04
N SER A 120 42.90 0.86 -16.03
CA SER A 120 44.25 1.41 -16.14
C SER A 120 44.17 2.91 -15.81
N ASN A 121 45.07 3.44 -14.99
CA ASN A 121 45.19 4.89 -14.74
C ASN A 121 46.19 5.49 -15.74
N GLY A 122 45.73 6.40 -16.59
CA GLY A 122 46.54 7.13 -17.57
C GLY A 122 46.36 8.65 -17.43
N ALA A 123 47.43 9.29 -16.95
CA ALA A 123 48.02 10.58 -17.32
C ALA A 123 47.17 11.77 -17.85
N GLN A 124 47.27 12.89 -17.12
CA GLN A 124 47.79 14.21 -17.54
C GLN A 124 47.24 14.89 -18.81
N SER A 125 46.70 16.11 -18.68
CA SER A 125 47.06 17.26 -19.54
C SER A 125 46.52 18.56 -18.93
N ASP A 126 47.48 19.40 -18.55
CA ASP A 126 47.41 20.80 -18.13
C ASP A 126 47.81 21.63 -19.36
N GLN A 127 47.07 22.69 -19.72
CA GLN A 127 47.58 23.83 -20.49
C GLN A 127 46.53 24.96 -20.61
N GLU A 128 46.89 26.08 -19.97
CA GLU A 128 46.82 27.50 -20.38
C GLU A 128 45.57 28.07 -21.06
#